data_AF-A0A135VCC9-F1
#
_entry.id   AF-A0A135VCC9-F1
#
_cell.length_a   1.000
_cell.length_b   1.000
_cell.length_c   1.000
_cell.angle_alpha   90.00
_cell.angle_beta   90.00
_cell.angle_gamma   90.00
#
_symmetry.space_group_name_H-M   'P 1'
#
loop_
_entity.id
_entity.type
_entity.pdbx_description
1 polymer ?
#
loop_
_entity_poly.entity_id
_entity_poly.type
_entity_poly.pdbx_seq_one_letter_code
_entity_poly.pdbx_strand_id
1 'polypeptide(L)'
;MISSERSQNIIVAFLIISAMVSSVFLVGNVQYYSGSYVLAGRMNVNLVEVLAGNVDQENESIYPFLSFTFNFQTDSPIEGNVRLTVIYGTVWLNDDLLSYTVFNRYLNNDADQLLHPGYDSNFTLASEINSETDRNTVLQADMVDTWNWYIRLRYTFITFDEAQSQTSRTLYFNATGVTIVT
;
A
#
# COMPACT_ATOMS: atom_id res chain seq x y z
N MET A 1 50.74 18.05 -45.72
CA MET A 1 49.43 17.53 -45.27
C MET A 1 49.66 16.26 -44.45
N ILE A 2 49.95 16.39 -43.15
CA ILE A 2 49.99 15.26 -42.20
C ILE A 2 49.52 15.82 -40.86
N SER A 3 48.20 16.04 -40.71
CA SER A 3 47.62 16.31 -39.38
C SER A 3 46.11 16.10 -39.27
N SER A 4 45.40 15.61 -40.30
CA SER A 4 43.93 15.50 -40.24
C SER A 4 43.41 14.17 -39.69
N GLU A 5 44.12 13.06 -39.89
CA GLU A 5 43.59 11.74 -39.52
C GLU A 5 43.64 11.47 -38.01
N ARG A 6 44.69 11.92 -37.32
CA ARG A 6 44.84 11.67 -35.88
C ARG A 6 43.79 12.41 -35.05
N SER A 7 43.50 13.66 -35.40
CA SER A 7 42.48 14.46 -34.72
C SER A 7 41.06 13.99 -35.05
N GLN A 8 40.80 13.56 -36.29
CA GLN A 8 39.51 12.97 -36.67
C GLN A 8 39.26 11.64 -35.96
N ASN A 9 40.26 10.76 -35.87
CA ASN A 9 40.14 9.49 -35.15
C ASN A 9 39.87 9.70 -33.64
N ILE A 10 40.44 10.74 -33.04
CA ILE A 10 40.18 11.11 -31.65
C ILE A 10 38.73 11.60 -31.48
N ILE A 11 38.23 12.46 -32.37
CA ILE A 11 36.84 12.95 -32.33
C ILE A 11 35.85 11.78 -32.47
N VAL A 12 36.10 10.85 -33.39
CA VAL A 12 35.26 9.65 -33.57
C VAL A 12 35.27 8.78 -32.32
N ALA A 13 36.43 8.57 -31.69
CA ALA A 13 36.52 7.81 -30.44
C ALA A 13 35.72 8.45 -29.30
N PHE A 14 35.79 9.78 -29.13
CA PHE A 14 34.98 10.49 -28.15
C PHE A 14 33.49 10.33 -28.40
N LEU A 15 33.05 10.41 -29.66
CA LEU A 15 31.64 10.30 -30.03
C LEU A 15 31.09 8.90 -29.75
N ILE A 16 31.88 7.85 -29.98
CA ILE A 16 31.52 6.47 -29.62
C ILE A 16 31.41 6.31 -28.10
N ILE A 17 32.39 6.82 -27.34
CA ILE A 17 32.36 6.76 -25.86
C ILE A 17 31.13 7.50 -25.32
N SER A 18 30.85 8.71 -25.81
CA SER A 18 29.65 9.47 -25.44
C SER A 18 28.38 8.70 -25.78
N ALA A 19 28.28 8.10 -26.97
CA ALA A 19 27.13 7.30 -27.36
C ALA A 19 26.94 6.05 -26.47
N MET A 20 28.03 5.36 -26.11
CA MET A 20 27.98 4.20 -25.21
C MET A 20 27.52 4.61 -23.81
N VAL A 21 28.11 5.67 -23.25
CA VAL A 21 27.75 6.18 -21.93
C VAL A 21 26.28 6.63 -21.90
N SER A 22 25.85 7.42 -22.89
CA SER A 22 24.44 7.82 -23.02
C SER A 22 23.49 6.62 -23.18
N SER A 23 23.89 5.58 -23.90
CA SER A 23 23.08 4.37 -24.07
C SER A 23 22.93 3.60 -22.75
N VAL A 24 24.00 3.48 -21.96
CA VAL A 24 23.95 2.84 -20.63
C VAL A 24 23.05 3.64 -19.69
N PHE A 25 23.16 4.96 -19.66
CA PHE A 25 22.26 5.81 -18.85
C PHE A 25 20.80 5.70 -19.29
N LEU A 26 20.54 5.65 -20.60
CA LEU A 26 19.19 5.54 -21.13
C LEU A 26 18.56 4.19 -20.80
N VAL A 27 19.29 3.09 -20.96
CA VAL A 27 18.82 1.75 -20.57
C VAL A 27 18.61 1.65 -19.06
N GLY A 28 19.53 2.18 -18.25
CA GLY A 28 19.40 2.17 -16.80
C GLY A 28 18.17 2.93 -16.31
N ASN A 29 17.92 4.12 -16.87
CA ASN A 29 16.71 4.90 -16.56
C ASN A 29 15.45 4.15 -16.98
N VAL A 30 15.37 3.62 -18.21
CA VAL A 30 14.20 2.86 -18.68
C VAL A 30 13.91 1.65 -17.79
N GLN A 31 14.96 0.92 -17.37
CA GLN A 31 14.80 -0.21 -16.46
C GLN A 31 14.26 0.23 -15.09
N TYR A 32 14.77 1.34 -14.55
CA TYR A 32 14.29 1.91 -13.29
C TYR A 32 12.83 2.36 -13.35
N TYR A 33 12.44 3.10 -14.40
CA TYR A 33 11.06 3.54 -14.60
C TYR A 33 10.10 2.36 -14.79
N SER A 34 10.52 1.38 -15.59
CA SER A 34 9.76 0.14 -15.78
C SER A 34 9.64 -0.64 -14.47
N GLY A 35 10.70 -0.70 -13.68
CA GLY A 35 10.73 -1.39 -12.40
C GLY A 35 9.75 -0.81 -11.38
N SER A 36 9.66 0.52 -11.27
CA SER A 36 8.66 1.19 -10.43
C SER A 36 7.23 0.76 -10.80
N TYR A 37 6.87 0.79 -12.08
CA TYR A 37 5.54 0.37 -12.51
C TYR A 37 5.29 -1.12 -12.29
N VAL A 38 6.30 -1.97 -12.40
CA VAL A 38 6.18 -3.41 -12.14
C VAL A 38 5.99 -3.70 -10.65
N LEU A 39 6.75 -3.04 -9.77
CA LEU A 39 6.60 -3.15 -8.30
C LEU A 39 5.19 -2.77 -7.86
N ALA A 40 4.70 -1.61 -8.30
CA ALA A 40 3.34 -1.18 -8.05
C ALA A 40 2.32 -2.11 -8.71
N GLY A 41 2.60 -2.51 -9.96
CA GLY A 41 1.85 -3.42 -10.81
C GLY A 41 1.45 -4.70 -10.10
N ARG A 42 2.46 -5.36 -9.55
CA ARG A 42 2.42 -6.71 -8.97
C ARG A 42 2.21 -6.72 -7.45
N MET A 43 1.87 -5.58 -6.87
CA MET A 43 1.48 -5.53 -5.47
C MET A 43 0.20 -6.36 -5.26
N ASN A 44 0.33 -7.43 -4.51
CA ASN A 44 -0.74 -8.25 -3.99
C ASN A 44 -1.05 -7.82 -2.55
N VAL A 45 -2.33 -7.75 -2.20
CA VAL A 45 -2.76 -7.36 -0.85
C VAL A 45 -3.79 -8.35 -0.35
N ASN A 46 -3.55 -8.93 0.82
CA ASN A 46 -4.43 -9.92 1.44
C ASN A 46 -4.91 -9.41 2.79
N LEU A 47 -6.19 -9.65 3.12
CA LEU A 47 -6.69 -9.50 4.48
C LEU A 47 -6.19 -10.70 5.30
N VAL A 48 -5.45 -10.42 6.37
CA VAL A 48 -4.84 -11.43 7.24
C VAL A 48 -5.70 -11.69 8.46
N GLU A 49 -6.20 -10.62 9.08
CA GLU A 49 -6.87 -10.69 10.37
C GLU A 49 -7.93 -9.61 10.50
N VAL A 50 -9.04 -9.98 11.14
CA VAL A 50 -10.08 -9.08 11.61
C VAL A 50 -10.23 -9.31 13.10
N LEU A 51 -10.03 -8.27 13.90
CA LEU A 51 -10.07 -8.31 15.35
C LEU A 51 -11.07 -7.28 15.87
N ALA A 52 -11.88 -7.72 16.83
CA ALA A 52 -12.74 -6.86 17.64
C ALA A 52 -12.33 -6.99 19.10
N GLY A 53 -12.18 -5.87 19.79
CA GLY A 53 -11.86 -5.83 21.22
C GLY A 53 -12.82 -4.94 21.98
N ASN A 54 -12.82 -5.06 23.31
CA ASN A 54 -13.68 -4.25 24.19
C ASN A 54 -15.17 -4.32 23.81
N VAL A 55 -15.63 -5.48 23.34
CA VAL A 55 -17.03 -5.70 23.00
C VAL A 55 -17.75 -6.14 24.27
N ASP A 56 -18.40 -5.17 24.94
CA ASP A 56 -19.15 -5.40 26.17
C ASP A 56 -20.56 -4.82 26.03
N GLN A 57 -21.56 -5.70 25.98
CA GLN A 57 -22.96 -5.34 25.83
C GLN A 57 -23.57 -4.76 27.10
N GLU A 58 -22.99 -5.07 28.27
CA GLU A 58 -23.52 -4.67 29.58
C GLU A 58 -22.92 -3.33 30.05
N ASN A 59 -21.87 -2.85 29.38
CA ASN A 59 -21.15 -1.65 29.77
C ASN A 59 -21.21 -0.53 28.72
N GLU A 60 -22.11 0.42 28.94
CA GLU A 60 -22.28 1.61 28.08
C GLU A 60 -21.07 2.56 28.08
N SER A 61 -20.15 2.41 29.04
CA SER A 61 -18.94 3.26 29.13
C SER A 61 -17.75 2.69 28.34
N ILE A 62 -17.85 1.46 27.84
CA ILE A 62 -16.81 0.81 27.03
C ILE A 62 -17.18 0.91 25.56
N TYR A 63 -16.21 1.34 24.76
CA TYR A 63 -16.34 1.44 23.32
C TYR A 63 -15.54 0.33 22.64
N PRO A 64 -16.14 -0.39 21.66
CA PRO A 64 -15.44 -1.41 20.93
C PRO A 64 -14.26 -0.83 20.15
N PHE A 65 -13.22 -1.65 20.03
CA PHE A 65 -12.09 -1.40 19.16
C PHE A 65 -12.12 -2.38 18.00
N LEU A 66 -11.90 -1.89 16.78
CA LEU A 66 -11.81 -2.73 15.58
C LEU A 66 -10.43 -2.59 14.93
N SER A 67 -9.91 -3.72 14.46
CA SER A 67 -8.60 -3.80 13.83
C SER A 67 -8.62 -4.74 12.62
N PHE A 68 -8.03 -4.28 11.52
CA PHE A 68 -7.92 -5.01 10.26
C PHE A 68 -6.46 -5.06 9.83
N THR A 69 -5.87 -6.24 9.77
CA THR A 69 -4.48 -6.43 9.34
C THR A 69 -4.43 -6.90 7.90
N PHE A 70 -3.69 -6.18 7.07
CA PHE A 70 -3.48 -6.49 5.66
C PHE A 70 -2.01 -6.78 5.40
N ASN A 71 -1.73 -7.84 4.65
CA ASN A 71 -0.41 -8.15 4.15
C ASN A 71 -0.24 -7.57 2.74
N PHE A 72 0.80 -6.78 2.55
CA PHE A 72 1.19 -6.19 1.27
C PHE A 72 2.44 -6.92 0.79
N GLN A 73 2.34 -7.56 -0.37
CA GLN A 73 3.41 -8.38 -0.92
C GLN A 73 3.64 -8.08 -2.40
N THR A 74 4.88 -8.07 -2.86
CA THR A 74 5.20 -8.06 -4.30
C THR A 74 6.18 -9.18 -4.64
N ASP A 75 5.90 -9.86 -5.75
CA ASP A 75 6.76 -10.89 -6.33
C ASP A 75 7.62 -10.34 -7.47
N SER A 76 7.68 -9.00 -7.63
CA SER A 76 8.55 -8.35 -8.62
C SER A 76 10.02 -8.67 -8.33
N PRO A 77 10.78 -9.18 -9.32
CA PRO A 77 12.23 -9.34 -9.19
C PRO A 77 13.00 -8.07 -9.58
N ILE A 78 12.30 -7.00 -9.99
CA ILE A 78 12.89 -5.79 -10.55
C ILE A 78 12.82 -4.66 -9.52
N GLU A 79 13.96 -3.98 -9.35
CA GLU A 79 14.11 -2.78 -8.53
C GLU A 79 13.41 -1.57 -9.15
N GLY A 80 12.99 -0.64 -8.30
CA GLY A 80 12.40 0.63 -8.69
C GLY A 80 12.27 1.54 -7.48
N ASN A 81 11.56 2.64 -7.64
CA ASN A 81 11.28 3.55 -6.53
C ASN A 81 9.79 3.77 -6.45
N VAL A 82 9.13 2.92 -5.67
CA VAL A 82 7.73 3.08 -5.35
C VAL A 82 7.61 3.26 -3.85
N ARG A 83 6.85 4.26 -3.44
CA ARG A 83 6.62 4.56 -2.03
C ARG A 83 5.13 4.45 -1.71
N LEU A 84 4.75 3.50 -0.88
CA LEU A 84 3.41 3.43 -0.29
C LEU A 84 3.27 4.59 0.70
N THR A 85 2.19 5.37 0.61
CA THR A 85 2.03 6.60 1.41
C THR A 85 0.92 6.49 2.44
N VAL A 86 -0.26 6.07 2.00
CA VAL A 86 -1.44 6.02 2.88
C VAL A 86 -2.29 4.81 2.54
N ILE A 87 -2.87 4.21 3.57
CA ILE A 87 -3.83 3.11 3.50
C ILE A 87 -5.12 3.57 4.18
N TYR A 88 -6.26 3.38 3.52
CA TYR A 88 -7.59 3.73 3.97
C TYR A 88 -8.50 2.50 3.92
N GLY A 89 -9.35 2.32 4.93
CA GLY A 89 -10.43 1.35 4.96
C GLY A 89 -11.78 2.04 5.02
N THR A 90 -12.72 1.61 4.19
CA THR A 90 -14.15 1.81 4.43
C THR A 90 -14.74 0.46 4.78
N VAL A 91 -15.42 0.36 5.92
CA VAL A 91 -15.84 -0.92 6.49
C VAL A 91 -17.35 -0.95 6.65
N TRP A 92 -17.94 -2.04 6.19
CA TRP A 92 -19.33 -2.38 6.46
C TRP A 92 -19.34 -3.66 7.31
N LEU A 93 -20.25 -3.71 8.27
CA LEU A 93 -20.51 -4.86 9.12
C LEU A 93 -22.00 -5.19 9.03
N ASN A 94 -22.34 -6.40 8.59
CA ASN A 94 -23.72 -6.84 8.40
C ASN A 94 -24.56 -5.87 7.56
N ASP A 95 -24.00 -5.44 6.42
CA ASP A 95 -24.56 -4.46 5.48
C ASP A 95 -24.66 -3.01 5.99
N ASP A 96 -24.33 -2.74 7.26
CA ASP A 96 -24.28 -1.40 7.82
C ASP A 96 -22.88 -0.79 7.67
N LEU A 97 -22.82 0.42 7.10
CA LEU A 97 -21.57 1.17 6.96
C LEU A 97 -21.16 1.78 8.29
N LEU A 98 -19.97 1.45 8.78
CA LEU A 98 -19.32 2.13 9.90
C LEU A 98 -18.85 3.52 9.44
N SER A 99 -19.78 4.47 9.45
CA SER A 99 -19.66 5.75 8.75
C SER A 99 -18.84 6.78 9.54
N TYR A 100 -18.79 6.61 10.86
CA TYR A 100 -18.19 7.58 11.78
C TYR A 100 -16.83 7.10 12.31
N THR A 101 -16.52 5.83 12.13
CA THR A 101 -15.23 5.23 12.48
C THR A 101 -14.27 5.32 11.30
N VAL A 102 -13.14 5.99 11.51
CA VAL A 102 -12.13 6.18 10.48
C VAL A 102 -11.04 5.12 10.60
N PHE A 103 -10.84 4.36 9.53
CA PHE A 103 -9.74 3.40 9.39
C PHE A 103 -8.72 3.94 8.40
N ASN A 104 -7.59 4.43 8.90
CA ASN A 104 -6.48 4.84 8.03
C ASN A 104 -5.13 4.61 8.69
N ARG A 105 -4.08 4.60 7.88
CA ARG A 105 -2.69 4.58 8.32
C ARG A 105 -1.84 5.38 7.35
N TYR A 106 -1.16 6.38 7.88
CA TYR A 106 -0.11 7.12 7.18
C TYR A 106 1.22 6.42 7.42
N LEU A 107 1.92 6.10 6.34
CA LEU A 107 3.27 5.55 6.40
C LEU A 107 4.23 6.73 6.30
N ASN A 108 5.12 6.89 7.29
CA ASN A 108 6.00 8.07 7.38
C ASN A 108 7.49 7.70 7.49
N ASN A 109 7.81 6.41 7.58
CA ASN A 109 9.17 5.85 7.67
C ASN A 109 9.54 5.17 6.35
N ASP A 110 10.77 5.40 5.88
CA ASP A 110 11.24 4.85 4.60
C ASP A 110 11.19 3.31 4.56
N ALA A 111 11.39 2.64 5.70
CA ALA A 111 11.37 1.18 5.78
C ALA A 111 10.02 0.57 5.39
N ASP A 112 8.91 1.21 5.76
CA ASP A 112 7.57 0.71 5.43
C ASP A 112 7.07 1.28 4.10
N GLN A 113 7.52 2.47 3.72
CA GLN A 113 7.10 3.13 2.49
C GLN A 113 7.72 2.49 1.24
N LEU A 114 9.04 2.26 1.25
CA LEU A 114 9.78 1.91 0.04
C LEU A 114 9.54 0.44 -0.35
N LEU A 115 8.94 0.24 -1.52
CA LEU A 115 8.78 -1.09 -2.10
C LEU A 115 10.09 -1.54 -2.72
N HIS A 116 10.43 -2.80 -2.48
CA HIS A 116 11.60 -3.48 -3.03
C HIS A 116 11.22 -4.89 -3.52
N PRO A 117 12.06 -5.57 -4.30
CA PRO A 117 11.85 -6.97 -4.64
C PRO A 117 11.65 -7.83 -3.39
N GLY A 118 10.63 -8.69 -3.42
CA GLY A 118 10.26 -9.53 -2.28
C GLY A 118 9.70 -8.77 -1.07
N TYR A 119 9.26 -7.53 -1.25
CA TYR A 119 8.53 -6.78 -0.20
C TYR A 119 7.36 -7.62 0.32
N ASP A 120 7.29 -7.73 1.64
CA ASP A 120 6.30 -8.49 2.40
C ASP A 120 6.13 -7.81 3.75
N SER A 121 5.01 -7.11 3.97
CA SER A 121 4.80 -6.29 5.17
C SER A 121 3.34 -6.24 5.58
N ASN A 122 3.12 -6.27 6.90
CA ASN A 122 1.79 -6.22 7.48
C ASN A 122 1.45 -4.81 7.96
N PHE A 123 0.28 -4.32 7.57
CA PHE A 123 -0.27 -3.06 8.01
C PHE A 123 -1.62 -3.25 8.68
N THR A 124 -1.71 -2.77 9.91
CA THR A 124 -2.94 -2.79 10.69
C THR A 124 -3.63 -1.44 10.62
N LEU A 125 -4.91 -1.45 10.24
CA LEU A 125 -5.85 -0.34 10.35
C LEU A 125 -6.69 -0.56 11.60
N ALA A 126 -6.52 0.29 12.58
CA ALA A 126 -7.07 0.13 13.92
C ALA A 126 -7.80 1.41 14.33
N SER A 127 -8.97 1.28 14.94
CA SER A 127 -9.75 2.42 15.41
C SER A 127 -10.64 2.02 16.57
N GLU A 128 -10.71 2.89 17.58
CA GLU A 128 -11.73 2.81 18.61
C GLU A 128 -13.00 3.46 18.07
N ILE A 129 -14.14 2.78 18.23
CA ILE A 129 -15.43 3.30 17.81
C ILE A 129 -15.82 4.40 18.78
N ASN A 130 -16.11 5.60 18.28
CA ASN A 130 -16.46 6.75 19.12
C ASN A 130 -17.88 7.28 18.87
N SER A 131 -18.65 6.59 18.02
CA SER A 131 -20.03 6.94 17.71
C SER A 131 -20.98 5.87 18.22
N GLU A 132 -22.10 6.31 18.79
CA GLU A 132 -23.12 5.39 19.30
C GLU A 132 -23.76 4.57 18.18
N THR A 133 -23.87 5.13 16.96
CA THR A 133 -24.40 4.42 15.80
C THR A 133 -23.51 3.23 15.42
N ASP A 134 -22.21 3.47 15.19
CA ASP A 134 -21.28 2.39 14.82
C ASP A 134 -21.09 1.39 15.99
N ARG A 135 -21.16 1.87 17.25
CA ARG A 135 -21.09 1.02 18.45
C ARG A 135 -22.25 0.03 18.46
N ASN A 136 -23.47 0.50 18.24
CA ASN A 136 -24.65 -0.36 18.22
C ASN A 136 -24.58 -1.41 17.11
N THR A 137 -24.03 -1.09 15.93
CA THR A 137 -23.80 -2.07 14.87
C THR A 137 -22.87 -3.20 15.31
N VAL A 138 -21.77 -2.87 16.02
CA VAL A 138 -20.84 -3.89 16.54
C VAL A 138 -21.46 -4.72 17.66
N LEU A 139 -22.14 -4.09 18.61
CA LEU A 139 -22.82 -4.80 19.70
C LEU A 139 -23.93 -5.70 19.16
N GLN A 140 -24.68 -5.26 18.15
CA GLN A 140 -25.69 -6.09 17.51
C GLN A 140 -25.06 -7.31 16.82
N ALA A 141 -23.94 -7.12 16.11
CA ALA A 141 -23.22 -8.23 15.49
C ALA A 141 -22.77 -9.28 16.52
N ASP A 142 -22.30 -8.82 17.68
CA ASP A 142 -21.92 -9.68 18.82
C ASP A 142 -23.14 -10.39 19.43
N MET A 143 -24.25 -9.68 19.65
CA MET A 143 -25.50 -10.23 20.18
C MET A 143 -26.08 -11.35 19.32
N VAL A 144 -25.98 -11.22 17.99
CA VAL A 144 -26.50 -12.21 17.04
C VAL A 144 -25.44 -13.19 16.53
N ASP A 145 -24.22 -13.12 17.06
CA ASP A 145 -23.05 -13.93 16.65
C ASP A 145 -22.87 -13.99 15.12
N THR A 146 -23.03 -12.85 14.46
CA THR A 146 -22.96 -12.76 12.99
C THR A 146 -22.05 -11.61 12.60
N TRP A 147 -20.95 -11.95 11.91
CA TRP A 147 -19.89 -11.01 11.58
C TRP A 147 -19.59 -11.01 10.08
N ASN A 148 -20.42 -10.34 9.29
CA ASN A 148 -20.21 -10.22 7.85
C ASN A 148 -19.50 -8.90 7.53
N TRP A 149 -18.21 -8.99 7.24
CA TRP A 149 -17.37 -7.85 6.89
C TRP A 149 -17.32 -7.65 5.38
N TYR A 150 -17.57 -6.42 4.95
CA TYR A 150 -17.23 -5.95 3.62
C TYR A 150 -16.29 -4.75 3.75
N ILE A 151 -15.08 -4.86 3.22
CA ILE A 151 -14.02 -3.87 3.41
C ILE A 151 -13.56 -3.36 2.06
N ARG A 152 -13.73 -2.07 1.81
CA ARG A 152 -13.10 -1.37 0.69
C ARG A 152 -11.78 -0.77 1.16
N LEU A 153 -10.68 -1.42 0.81
CA LEU A 153 -9.33 -0.93 1.06
C LEU A 153 -8.91 -0.02 -0.09
N ARG A 154 -8.44 1.19 0.21
CA ARG A 154 -7.79 2.08 -0.75
C ARG A 154 -6.40 2.43 -0.27
N TYR A 155 -5.39 2.19 -1.08
CA TYR A 155 -4.03 2.61 -0.76
C TYR A 155 -3.46 3.49 -1.87
N THR A 156 -2.55 4.38 -1.50
CA THR A 156 -1.89 5.31 -2.41
C THR A 156 -0.39 5.08 -2.43
N PHE A 157 0.20 5.21 -3.60
CA PHE A 157 1.64 5.12 -3.77
C PHE A 157 2.14 6.15 -4.78
N ILE A 158 3.41 6.50 -4.62
CA ILE A 158 4.17 7.38 -5.49
C ILE A 158 5.12 6.48 -6.29
N THR A 159 5.14 6.60 -7.62
CA THR A 159 5.95 5.72 -8.49
C THR A 159 7.29 6.32 -8.91
N PHE A 160 7.45 7.63 -8.76
CA PHE A 160 8.67 8.37 -9.07
C PHE A 160 8.86 9.47 -8.03
N ASP A 161 10.08 9.95 -7.86
CA ASP A 161 10.36 11.18 -7.09
C ASP A 161 9.93 12.45 -7.86
N GLU A 162 8.78 12.39 -8.52
CA GLU A 162 8.14 13.49 -9.22
C GLU A 162 6.87 13.91 -8.48
N ALA A 163 6.75 15.21 -8.25
CA ALA A 163 5.52 15.80 -7.72
C ALA A 163 4.35 15.40 -8.64
N GLN A 164 3.22 15.01 -8.03
CA GLN A 164 1.99 14.57 -8.70
C GLN A 164 1.96 13.16 -9.29
N SER A 165 2.99 12.32 -9.10
CA SER A 165 2.98 10.90 -9.55
C SER A 165 2.19 9.94 -8.64
N GLN A 166 1.28 10.48 -7.82
CA GLN A 166 0.49 9.71 -6.86
C GLN A 166 -0.62 8.93 -7.58
N THR A 167 -0.59 7.62 -7.43
CA THR A 167 -1.62 6.70 -7.92
C THR A 167 -2.33 6.08 -6.72
N SER A 168 -3.62 5.76 -6.89
CA SER A 168 -4.40 5.04 -5.88
C SER A 168 -4.94 3.73 -6.46
N ARG A 169 -5.03 2.71 -5.61
CA ARG A 169 -5.67 1.44 -5.90
C ARG A 169 -6.75 1.16 -4.88
N THR A 170 -7.82 0.52 -5.35
CA THR A 170 -8.95 0.11 -4.50
C THR A 170 -9.17 -1.38 -4.66
N LEU A 171 -9.27 -2.06 -3.52
CA LEU A 171 -9.53 -3.48 -3.40
C LEU A 171 -10.74 -3.68 -2.49
N TYR A 172 -11.41 -4.81 -2.67
CA TYR A 172 -12.59 -5.18 -1.90
C TYR A 172 -12.35 -6.54 -1.27
N PHE A 173 -12.63 -6.65 0.03
CA PHE A 173 -12.45 -7.87 0.81
C PHE A 173 -13.76 -8.22 1.50
N ASN A 174 -14.06 -9.52 1.55
CA ASN A 174 -15.16 -10.07 2.31
C ASN A 174 -14.62 -11.06 3.32
N ALA A 175 -15.12 -11.01 4.56
CA ALA A 175 -14.77 -11.97 5.60
C ALA A 175 -15.98 -12.24 6.49
N THR A 176 -16.09 -13.45 7.01
CA THR A 176 -17.16 -13.85 7.94
C THR A 176 -16.64 -14.14 9.35
N GLY A 177 -15.32 -14.06 9.54
CA GLY A 177 -14.66 -14.36 10.82
C GLY A 177 -14.22 -13.10 11.54
N VAL A 178 -14.18 -13.18 12.86
CA VAL A 178 -13.59 -12.17 13.75
C VAL A 178 -12.87 -12.86 14.90
N THR A 179 -11.75 -12.30 15.34
CA THR A 179 -11.12 -12.67 16.61
C THR A 179 -11.55 -11.66 17.66
N ILE A 180 -12.24 -12.13 18.71
CA ILE A 180 -12.65 -11.29 19.83
C ILE A 180 -11.58 -11.35 20.92
N VAL A 181 -11.09 -10.19 21.35
CA VAL A 181 -10.18 -10.04 22.50
C VAL A 181 -10.89 -9.29 23.63
N THR A 182 -10.96 -9.93 24.79
CA THR A 182 -11.54 -9.39 26.03
C THR A 182 -10.54 -8.59 26.83
#